data_AF-A0A0G1N0H1-F1
#
_entry.id   AF-A0A0G1N0H1-F1
#
_cell.length_a   1.000
_cell.length_b   1.000
_cell.length_c   1.000
_cell.angle_alpha   90.00
_cell.angle_beta   90.00
_cell.angle_gamma   90.00
#
_symmetry.space_group_name_H-M   'P 1'
#
loop_
_entity.id
_entity.type
_entity.pdbx_description
1 polymer ?
#
loop_
_entity_poly.entity_id
_entity_poly.type
_entity_poly.pdbx_seq_one_letter_code
_entity_poly.pdbx_strand_id
1 'polypeptide(L)'
;MNLAVRKLDFEKVGGFDSNFWPGEDTKLCLDLTHRLGKKIIYDPQVLVYHHRRPILFPHLRQNGNFGLHRGFFARILPQTSLQLVYFGPSLLVLGIFYLLFLSWLNQPPLNYFHRIGWLLFKGYFLSLIANAIWIAGVSKNIFQSLLSIPIIFITHLWYGLRFLQGFLFTKKLAR
;
A
#
# COMPACT_ATOMS: atom_id res chain seq x y z
N MET A 1 -12.17 7.98 -6.75
CA MET A 1 -12.42 8.75 -5.51
C MET A 1 -13.87 9.21 -5.56
N ASN A 2 -14.60 9.06 -4.46
CA ASN A 2 -15.98 9.56 -4.33
C ASN A 2 -15.97 10.61 -3.21
N LEU A 3 -15.88 11.89 -3.58
CA LEU A 3 -15.84 12.99 -2.64
C LEU A 3 -16.65 14.16 -3.18
N ALA A 4 -17.54 14.71 -2.35
CA ALA A 4 -18.17 16.00 -2.59
C ALA A 4 -17.44 17.07 -1.78
N VAL A 5 -17.06 18.17 -2.43
CA VAL A 5 -16.36 19.30 -1.80
C VAL A 5 -17.09 20.59 -2.14
N ARG A 6 -17.20 21.51 -1.18
CA ARG A 6 -17.71 22.85 -1.46
C ARG A 6 -16.80 23.55 -2.47
N LYS A 7 -17.36 24.10 -3.54
CA LYS A 7 -16.61 24.80 -4.60
C LYS A 7 -15.60 25.80 -4.04
N LEU A 8 -16.03 26.65 -3.10
CA LEU A 8 -15.19 27.66 -2.46
C LEU A 8 -13.96 27.05 -1.75
N ASP A 9 -14.14 25.93 -1.04
CA ASP A 9 -13.03 25.28 -0.33
C ASP A 9 -12.08 24.58 -1.31
N PHE A 10 -12.61 23.97 -2.40
CA PHE A 10 -11.83 23.34 -3.46
C PHE A 10 -10.94 24.35 -4.21
N GLU A 11 -11.51 25.49 -4.60
CA GLU A 11 -10.78 26.57 -5.27
C GLU A 11 -9.73 27.18 -4.33
N LYS A 12 -10.06 27.36 -3.04
CA LYS A 12 -9.15 27.95 -2.05
C LYS A 12 -7.89 27.10 -1.79
N VAL A 13 -7.95 25.78 -1.94
CA VAL A 13 -6.77 24.90 -1.85
C VAL A 13 -6.03 24.71 -3.18
N GLY A 14 -6.57 25.23 -4.28
CA GLY A 14 -5.98 25.13 -5.62
C GLY A 14 -6.43 23.92 -6.45
N GLY A 15 -7.45 23.19 -5.99
CA GLY A 15 -7.99 22.02 -6.70
C GLY A 15 -7.06 20.81 -6.75
N PHE A 16 -7.25 19.95 -7.76
CA PHE A 16 -6.40 18.77 -7.97
C PHE A 16 -5.07 19.14 -8.64
N ASP A 17 -3.97 18.72 -8.05
CA ASP A 17 -2.65 18.82 -8.66
C ASP A 17 -2.31 17.54 -9.43
N SER A 18 -2.35 17.64 -10.76
CA SER A 18 -2.08 16.53 -11.68
C SER A 18 -0.62 16.03 -11.63
N ASN A 19 0.31 16.78 -11.04
CA ASN A 19 1.68 16.29 -10.81
C ASN A 19 1.73 15.12 -9.82
N PHE A 20 0.67 14.95 -9.03
CA PHE A 20 0.58 13.89 -8.03
C PHE A 20 -0.20 12.67 -8.51
N TRP A 21 -0.67 12.62 -9.76
CA TRP A 21 -1.53 11.52 -10.25
C TRP A 21 -0.87 10.15 -10.19
N PRO A 22 -1.50 9.10 -9.60
CA PRO A 22 -2.90 9.00 -9.17
C PRO A 22 -3.18 9.31 -7.68
N GLY A 23 -2.27 10.02 -7.00
CA GLY A 23 -2.37 10.42 -5.59
C GLY A 23 -2.79 11.88 -5.37
N GLU A 24 -3.39 12.54 -6.35
CA GLU A 24 -3.87 13.92 -6.25
C GLU A 24 -4.91 14.10 -5.12
N ASP A 25 -5.67 13.05 -4.83
CA ASP A 25 -6.69 13.01 -3.78
C ASP A 25 -6.09 13.13 -2.37
N THR A 26 -4.96 12.47 -2.14
CA THR A 26 -4.22 12.52 -0.86
C THR A 26 -3.75 13.94 -0.58
N LYS A 27 -3.23 14.64 -1.60
CA LYS A 27 -2.79 16.02 -1.47
C LYS A 27 -3.98 16.96 -1.24
N LEU A 28 -5.06 16.81 -2.01
CA LEU A 28 -6.27 17.61 -1.84
C LEU A 28 -6.85 17.48 -0.43
N CYS A 29 -7.02 16.24 0.06
CA CYS A 29 -7.57 15.97 1.38
C CYS A 29 -6.68 16.52 2.50
N LEU A 30 -5.35 16.39 2.37
CA LEU A 30 -4.40 16.98 3.32
C LEU A 30 -4.57 18.50 3.39
N ASP A 31 -4.67 19.17 2.24
CA ASP A 31 -4.80 20.62 2.20
C ASP A 31 -6.15 21.09 2.77
N LEU A 32 -7.24 20.38 2.48
CA LEU A 32 -8.55 20.68 3.07
C LEU A 32 -8.54 20.56 4.60
N THR A 33 -7.91 19.51 5.16
CA THR A 33 -7.92 19.29 6.61
C THR A 33 -6.89 20.15 7.35
N HIS A 34 -5.67 20.28 6.82
CA HIS A 34 -4.58 20.95 7.52
C HIS A 34 -4.44 22.44 7.16
N ARG A 35 -4.71 22.86 5.92
CA ARG A 35 -4.60 24.28 5.54
C ARG A 35 -5.90 25.04 5.84
N LEU A 36 -7.06 24.41 5.65
CA LEU A 36 -8.36 25.06 5.87
C LEU A 36 -9.07 24.62 7.17
N GLY A 37 -8.52 23.65 7.91
CA GLY A 37 -9.13 23.17 9.16
C GLY A 37 -10.47 22.47 8.98
N LYS A 38 -10.78 21.98 7.76
CA LYS A 38 -12.04 21.30 7.47
C LYS A 38 -12.01 19.87 7.99
N LYS A 39 -13.20 19.29 8.17
CA LYS A 39 -13.37 17.87 8.50
C LYS A 39 -13.87 17.12 7.28
N ILE A 40 -13.37 15.92 7.07
CA ILE A 40 -13.89 14.98 6.06
C ILE A 40 -14.88 14.06 6.78
N ILE A 41 -16.13 14.08 6.35
CA ILE A 41 -17.20 13.26 6.92
C ILE A 41 -17.41 12.06 6.01
N TYR A 42 -17.38 10.86 6.60
CA TYR A 42 -17.70 9.63 5.91
C TYR A 42 -19.20 9.33 6.11
N ASP A 43 -19.93 9.17 4.99
CA ASP A 43 -21.34 8.77 5.00
C ASP A 43 -21.49 7.42 4.26
N PRO A 44 -21.81 6.32 4.98
CA PRO A 44 -21.96 5.00 4.36
C PRO A 44 -23.22 4.85 3.51
N GLN A 45 -24.17 5.78 3.57
CA GLN A 45 -25.41 5.74 2.77
C GLN A 45 -25.23 6.30 1.36
N VAL A 46 -24.17 7.06 1.11
CA VAL A 46 -23.87 7.63 -0.22
C VAL A 46 -23.14 6.59 -1.06
N LEU A 47 -23.87 5.97 -2.00
CA LEU A 47 -23.38 4.86 -2.81
C LEU A 47 -22.94 5.30 -4.21
N VAL A 48 -21.77 4.82 -4.65
CA VAL A 48 -21.28 4.97 -6.03
C VAL A 48 -20.72 3.64 -6.54
N TYR A 49 -21.36 3.09 -7.57
CA TYR A 49 -20.97 1.81 -8.16
C TYR A 49 -19.83 1.98 -9.16
N HIS A 50 -18.86 1.06 -9.11
CA HIS A 50 -17.68 1.07 -9.97
C HIS A 50 -17.50 -0.30 -10.63
N HIS A 51 -17.01 -0.30 -11.87
CA HIS A 51 -16.55 -1.52 -12.50
C HIS A 51 -15.26 -2.01 -11.85
N ARG A 52 -15.18 -3.33 -11.62
CA ARG A 52 -13.95 -3.96 -11.12
C ARG A 52 -12.91 -4.04 -12.23
N ARG A 53 -11.66 -3.79 -11.87
CA ARG A 53 -10.52 -3.92 -12.78
C ARG A 53 -10.08 -5.39 -12.89
N PRO A 54 -9.41 -5.78 -13.98
CA PRO A 54 -8.81 -7.10 -14.10
C PRO A 54 -7.73 -7.34 -13.02
N ILE A 55 -7.63 -8.59 -12.55
CA ILE A 55 -6.98 -8.95 -11.28
C ILE A 55 -5.45 -9.15 -11.39
N LEU A 56 -4.90 -9.32 -12.61
CA LEU A 56 -3.48 -9.63 -12.81
C LEU A 56 -2.63 -8.38 -13.09
N PHE A 57 -2.14 -8.22 -14.33
CA PHE A 57 -1.22 -7.12 -14.68
C PHE A 57 -1.77 -5.71 -14.41
N PRO A 58 -3.06 -5.40 -14.69
CA PRO A 58 -3.60 -4.09 -14.38
C PRO A 58 -3.63 -3.79 -12.88
N HIS A 59 -3.92 -4.81 -12.07
CA HIS A 59 -3.88 -4.71 -10.60
C HIS A 59 -2.47 -4.42 -10.10
N LEU A 60 -1.46 -5.18 -10.56
CA LEU A 60 -0.08 -4.96 -10.15
C LEU A 60 0.44 -3.58 -10.59
N ARG A 61 0.13 -3.14 -11.82
CA ARG A 61 0.49 -1.78 -12.28
C ARG A 61 -0.11 -0.71 -11.36
N GLN A 62 -1.39 -0.84 -11.03
CA GLN A 62 -2.06 0.11 -10.16
C GLN A 62 -1.49 0.08 -8.73
N ASN A 63 -1.35 -1.10 -8.15
CA ASN A 63 -0.81 -1.27 -6.80
C ASN A 63 0.64 -0.74 -6.70
N GLY A 64 1.47 -1.00 -7.71
CA GLY A 64 2.82 -0.46 -7.78
C GLY A 64 2.87 1.06 -7.92
N ASN A 65 1.91 1.67 -8.61
CA ASN A 65 1.79 3.13 -8.63
C ASN A 65 1.36 3.66 -7.25
N PHE A 66 0.46 3.00 -6.55
CA PHE A 66 0.13 3.36 -5.17
C PHE A 66 1.32 3.22 -4.22
N GLY A 67 2.12 2.16 -4.33
CA GLY A 67 3.36 1.99 -3.58
C GLY A 67 4.32 3.14 -3.83
N LEU A 68 4.62 3.44 -5.11
CA LEU A 68 5.49 4.53 -5.51
C LEU A 68 5.05 5.88 -4.94
N HIS A 69 3.78 6.23 -5.12
CA HIS A 69 3.22 7.50 -4.65
C HIS A 69 3.23 7.57 -3.13
N ARG A 70 2.88 6.49 -2.43
CA ARG A 70 2.87 6.48 -0.96
C ARG A 70 4.29 6.63 -0.41
N GLY A 71 5.28 5.97 -0.99
CA GLY A 71 6.68 6.13 -0.62
C GLY A 71 7.17 7.56 -0.83
N PHE A 72 6.85 8.15 -1.99
CA PHE A 72 7.18 9.55 -2.27
C PHE A 72 6.49 10.52 -1.30
N PHE A 73 5.21 10.32 -1.02
CA PHE A 73 4.44 11.15 -0.10
C PHE A 73 4.87 11.02 1.36
N ALA A 74 5.39 9.87 1.79
CA ALA A 74 5.93 9.74 3.13
C ALA A 74 7.05 10.76 3.42
N ARG A 75 7.74 11.26 2.38
CA ARG A 75 8.74 12.34 2.50
C ARG A 75 8.15 13.74 2.41
N ILE A 76 7.32 13.99 1.40
CA ILE A 76 6.88 15.35 1.06
C ILE A 76 5.56 15.75 1.74
N LEU A 77 4.75 14.78 2.17
CA LEU A 77 3.47 14.92 2.86
C LEU A 77 3.42 13.99 4.11
N PRO A 78 4.40 14.11 5.05
CA PRO A 78 4.58 13.15 6.13
C PRO A 78 3.38 13.06 7.08
N GLN A 79 2.59 14.13 7.23
CA GLN A 79 1.46 14.22 8.16
C GLN A 79 0.40 13.12 7.93
N THR A 80 0.20 12.69 6.69
CA THR A 80 -0.77 11.64 6.34
C THR A 80 -0.13 10.38 5.78
N SER A 81 1.11 10.47 5.30
CA SER A 81 1.74 9.36 4.55
C SER A 81 2.94 8.73 5.25
N LEU A 82 3.52 9.34 6.29
CA LEU A 82 4.59 8.73 7.09
C LEU A 82 4.01 7.89 8.24
N GLN A 83 3.30 6.82 7.89
CA GLN A 83 2.71 5.88 8.85
C GLN A 83 3.41 4.52 8.75
N LEU A 84 3.75 3.92 9.88
CA LEU A 84 4.47 2.65 9.96
C LEU A 84 3.78 1.52 9.18
N VAL A 85 2.44 1.53 9.14
CA VAL A 85 1.64 0.54 8.42
C VAL A 85 2.00 0.49 6.93
N TYR A 86 2.30 1.64 6.31
CA TYR A 86 2.67 1.68 4.88
C TYR A 86 4.05 1.08 4.59
N PHE A 87 4.91 0.91 5.60
CA PHE A 87 6.23 0.28 5.45
C PHE A 87 6.18 -1.25 5.57
N GLY A 88 5.07 -1.83 6.03
CA GLY A 88 4.94 -3.28 6.24
C GLY A 88 5.36 -4.13 5.03
N PRO A 89 4.88 -3.87 3.80
CA PRO A 89 5.29 -4.63 2.63
C PRO A 89 6.78 -4.41 2.25
N SER A 90 7.33 -3.24 2.52
CA SER A 90 8.77 -2.95 2.34
C SER A 90 9.63 -3.73 3.32
N LEU A 91 9.19 -3.87 4.58
CA LEU A 91 9.83 -4.72 5.58
C LEU A 91 9.81 -6.19 5.16
N LEU A 92 8.71 -6.67 4.56
CA LEU A 92 8.66 -8.02 3.99
C LEU A 92 9.71 -8.22 2.89
N VAL A 93 9.84 -7.27 1.96
CA VAL A 93 10.85 -7.32 0.88
C VAL A 93 12.27 -7.36 1.44
N LEU A 94 12.60 -6.46 2.37
CA LEU A 94 13.92 -6.41 3.01
C LEU A 94 14.18 -7.67 3.85
N GLY A 95 13.16 -8.18 4.54
CA GLY A 95 13.24 -9.42 5.33
C GLY A 95 13.49 -10.65 4.46
N ILE A 96 12.81 -10.77 3.32
CA ILE A 96 13.07 -11.84 2.34
C ILE A 96 14.48 -11.72 1.78
N PHE A 97 14.91 -10.51 1.40
CA PHE A 97 16.28 -10.29 0.92
C PHE A 97 17.31 -10.72 1.99
N TYR A 98 17.10 -10.32 3.25
CA TYR A 98 17.94 -10.73 4.37
C TYR A 98 17.95 -12.26 4.55
N LEU A 99 16.78 -12.91 4.58
CA LEU A 99 16.69 -14.37 4.75
C LEU A 99 17.27 -15.14 3.56
N LEU A 100 17.19 -14.61 2.34
CA LEU A 100 17.76 -15.27 1.17
C LEU A 100 19.28 -15.10 1.10
N PHE A 101 19.79 -13.90 1.39
CA PHE A 101 21.19 -13.53 1.11
C PHE A 101 22.12 -13.44 2.32
N LEU A 102 21.60 -13.48 3.54
CA LEU A 102 22.42 -13.30 4.74
C LEU A 102 22.22 -14.45 5.75
N SER A 103 21.20 -15.31 5.54
CA SER A 103 20.87 -16.41 6.46
C SER A 103 21.93 -17.50 6.59
N TRP A 104 22.83 -17.62 5.61
CA TRP A 104 23.94 -18.56 5.66
C TRP A 104 25.12 -18.08 6.50
N LEU A 105 25.16 -16.81 6.90
CA LEU A 105 26.23 -16.26 7.74
C LEU A 105 26.04 -16.71 9.18
N ASN A 106 26.73 -17.78 9.57
CA ASN A 106 26.70 -18.36 10.92
C ASN A 106 27.52 -17.53 11.92
N GLN A 107 27.02 -16.35 12.27
CA GLN A 107 27.56 -15.53 13.36
C GLN A 107 26.57 -15.53 14.54
N PRO A 108 27.02 -15.68 15.80
CA PRO A 108 26.13 -15.78 16.97
C PRO A 108 25.03 -14.71 17.08
N PRO A 109 25.30 -13.40 16.88
CA PRO A 109 24.24 -12.39 16.93
C PRO A 109 23.25 -12.51 15.76
N LEU A 110 23.71 -12.92 14.57
CA LEU A 110 22.85 -13.05 13.39
C LEU A 110 21.87 -14.23 13.52
N ASN A 111 22.26 -15.30 14.21
CA ASN A 111 21.40 -16.48 14.42
C ASN A 111 20.07 -16.13 15.10
N TYR A 112 20.06 -15.16 16.03
CA TYR A 112 18.84 -14.69 16.68
C TYR A 112 17.92 -13.97 15.68
N PHE A 113 18.48 -13.06 14.87
CA PHE A 113 17.73 -12.36 13.82
C PHE A 113 17.20 -13.30 12.74
N HIS A 114 17.95 -14.33 12.33
CA HIS A 114 17.47 -15.36 11.41
C HIS A 114 16.24 -16.09 11.96
N ARG A 115 16.26 -16.49 13.24
CA ARG A 115 15.12 -17.18 13.87
C ARG A 115 13.88 -16.30 13.92
N ILE A 116 14.03 -15.03 14.30
CA ILE A 116 12.92 -14.06 14.30
C ILE A 116 12.39 -13.86 12.88
N GLY A 117 13.28 -13.66 11.90
CA GLY A 117 12.88 -13.48 10.50
C GLY A 117 12.06 -14.67 9.97
N TRP A 118 12.52 -15.90 10.22
CA TRP A 118 11.78 -17.11 9.86
C TRP A 118 10.44 -17.23 10.60
N LEU A 119 10.38 -16.86 11.88
CA LEU A 119 9.12 -16.86 12.66
C LEU A 119 8.11 -15.88 12.06
N LEU A 120 8.53 -14.65 11.74
CA LEU A 120 7.68 -13.63 11.12
C LEU A 120 7.23 -14.06 9.72
N PHE A 121 8.12 -14.65 8.92
CA PHE A 121 7.78 -15.14 7.58
C PHE A 121 6.75 -16.29 7.63
N LYS A 122 6.90 -17.23 8.58
CA LYS A 122 5.91 -18.28 8.83
C LYS A 122 4.57 -17.70 9.29
N GLY A 123 4.58 -16.74 10.22
CA GLY A 123 3.38 -16.05 10.68
C GLY A 123 2.64 -15.32 9.55
N TYR A 124 3.40 -14.67 8.66
CA TYR A 124 2.86 -14.05 7.45
C TYR A 124 2.25 -15.09 6.49
N PHE A 125 2.90 -16.22 6.24
CA PHE A 125 2.34 -17.25 5.38
C PHE A 125 1.08 -17.89 5.97
N LEU A 126 1.05 -18.09 7.29
CA LEU A 126 -0.15 -18.55 8.00
C LEU A 126 -1.31 -17.55 7.86
N SER A 127 -1.05 -16.23 7.87
CA SER A 127 -2.08 -15.24 7.66
C SER A 127 -2.63 -15.24 6.22
N LEU A 128 -1.79 -15.53 5.22
CA LEU A 128 -2.24 -15.74 3.84
C LEU A 128 -3.15 -16.98 3.73
N ILE A 129 -2.80 -18.08 4.39
CA ILE A 129 -3.64 -19.28 4.43
C ILE A 129 -4.97 -18.99 5.11
N ALA A 130 -4.95 -18.32 6.28
CA ALA A 130 -6.15 -17.93 6.99
C ALA A 130 -7.06 -17.02 6.14
N ASN A 131 -6.46 -16.07 5.40
CA ASN A 131 -7.19 -15.22 4.47
C ASN A 131 -7.79 -16.02 3.30
N ALA A 132 -7.07 -16.99 2.75
CA ALA A 132 -7.59 -17.88 1.71
C ALA A 132 -8.78 -18.71 2.20
N ILE A 133 -8.72 -19.27 3.42
CA ILE A 133 -9.84 -20.00 4.03
C ILE A 133 -11.07 -19.07 4.17
N TRP A 134 -10.87 -17.84 4.65
CA TRP A 134 -11.94 -16.85 4.73
C TRP A 134 -12.55 -16.53 3.36
N ILE A 135 -11.71 -16.34 2.33
CA ILE A 135 -12.16 -16.12 0.94
C ILE A 135 -12.96 -17.31 0.42
N ALA A 136 -12.58 -18.56 0.73
CA ALA A 136 -13.35 -19.73 0.34
C ALA A 136 -14.77 -19.70 0.93
N GLY A 137 -14.90 -19.28 2.20
CA GLY A 137 -16.18 -19.14 2.88
C GLY A 137 -17.10 -18.10 2.26
N VAL A 138 -16.55 -16.95 1.84
CA VAL A 138 -17.29 -15.81 1.28
C VAL A 138 -17.57 -15.96 -0.21
N SER A 139 -16.56 -16.31 -1.01
CA SER A 139 -16.68 -16.41 -2.47
C SER A 139 -17.37 -17.70 -2.94
N LYS A 140 -17.44 -18.72 -2.06
CA LYS A 140 -17.86 -20.08 -2.40
C LYS A 140 -17.08 -20.69 -3.57
N ASN A 141 -15.86 -20.21 -3.82
CA ASN A 141 -15.03 -20.62 -4.93
C ASN A 141 -13.59 -20.95 -4.46
N ILE A 142 -13.25 -22.24 -4.47
CA ILE A 142 -11.95 -22.76 -4.02
C ILE A 142 -10.82 -22.25 -4.91
N PHE A 143 -11.05 -22.13 -6.22
CA PHE A 143 -10.04 -21.63 -7.15
C PHE A 143 -9.66 -20.18 -6.84
N GLN A 144 -10.64 -19.32 -6.55
CA GLN A 144 -10.38 -17.93 -6.15
C GLN A 144 -9.63 -17.83 -4.82
N SER A 145 -9.97 -18.71 -3.87
CA SER A 145 -9.28 -18.83 -2.58
C SER A 145 -7.81 -19.23 -2.75
N LEU A 146 -7.52 -20.26 -3.53
CA LEU A 146 -6.15 -20.72 -3.77
C LEU A 146 -5.33 -19.67 -4.55
N LEU A 147 -5.95 -19.02 -5.53
CA LEU A 147 -5.31 -17.99 -6.34
C LEU A 147 -5.01 -16.71 -5.54
N SER A 148 -5.73 -16.45 -4.44
CA SER A 148 -5.50 -15.25 -3.62
C SER A 148 -4.12 -15.26 -2.95
N ILE A 149 -3.60 -16.44 -2.57
CA ILE A 149 -2.32 -16.58 -1.88
C ILE A 149 -1.17 -16.00 -2.74
N PRO A 150 -0.89 -16.53 -3.95
CA PRO A 150 0.20 -16.00 -4.78
C PRO A 150 -0.06 -14.57 -5.24
N ILE A 151 -1.32 -14.19 -5.52
CA ILE A 151 -1.65 -12.82 -5.95
C ILE A 151 -1.35 -11.82 -4.84
N ILE A 152 -1.86 -12.05 -3.62
CA ILE A 152 -1.64 -11.17 -2.47
C ILE A 152 -0.15 -11.10 -2.15
N PHE A 153 0.56 -12.22 -2.20
CA PHE A 153 2.00 -12.24 -1.98
C PHE A 153 2.75 -11.35 -2.98
N ILE A 154 2.52 -11.54 -4.28
CA ILE A 154 3.14 -10.74 -5.35
C ILE A 154 2.76 -9.26 -5.20
N THR A 155 1.51 -8.96 -4.86
CA THR A 155 1.05 -7.59 -4.60
C THR A 155 1.81 -6.94 -3.44
N HIS A 156 2.06 -7.65 -2.33
CA HIS A 156 2.85 -7.11 -1.22
C HIS A 156 4.31 -6.87 -1.63
N LEU A 157 4.94 -7.81 -2.34
CA LEU A 157 6.31 -7.64 -2.82
C LEU A 157 6.42 -6.44 -3.77
N TRP A 158 5.51 -6.34 -4.72
CA TRP A 158 5.51 -5.29 -5.72
C TRP A 158 5.23 -3.92 -5.10
N TYR A 159 4.24 -3.81 -4.21
CA TYR A 159 4.01 -2.60 -3.43
C TYR A 159 5.26 -2.20 -2.65
N GLY A 160 5.89 -3.14 -1.92
CA GLY A 160 7.05 -2.87 -1.07
C GLY A 160 8.24 -2.34 -1.86
N LEU A 161 8.57 -2.98 -2.99
CA LEU A 161 9.63 -2.52 -3.89
C LEU A 161 9.34 -1.11 -4.42
N ARG A 162 8.11 -0.85 -4.88
CA ARG A 162 7.71 0.44 -5.41
C ARG A 162 7.66 1.53 -4.34
N PHE A 163 7.24 1.18 -3.13
CA PHE A 163 7.30 2.08 -1.99
C PHE A 163 8.73 2.48 -1.67
N LEU A 164 9.67 1.52 -1.59
CA LEU A 164 11.09 1.83 -1.39
C LEU A 164 11.64 2.72 -2.51
N GLN A 165 11.25 2.46 -3.77
CA GLN A 165 11.58 3.33 -4.90
C GLN A 165 11.06 4.76 -4.70
N GLY A 166 9.80 4.90 -4.29
CA GLY A 166 9.16 6.19 -4.01
C GLY A 166 9.87 6.95 -2.90
N PHE A 167 10.15 6.25 -1.80
CA PHE A 167 10.73 6.80 -0.59
C PHE A 167 12.21 7.18 -0.79
N LEU A 168 13.03 6.29 -1.35
CA LEU A 168 14.48 6.51 -1.40
C LEU A 168 14.94 7.22 -2.67
N PHE A 169 14.35 6.91 -3.82
CA PHE A 169 14.95 7.23 -5.12
C PHE A 169 14.14 8.20 -5.97
N THR A 170 12.86 8.41 -5.67
CA THR A 170 11.99 9.24 -6.51
C THR A 170 12.09 10.71 -6.10
N LYS A 171 12.61 11.57 -6.97
CA LYS A 171 12.70 13.02 -6.73
C LYS A 171 11.46 13.77 -7.19
N LYS A 172 10.84 13.30 -8.27
CA LYS A 172 9.60 13.84 -8.84
C LYS A 172 8.79 12.68 -9.41
N LEU A 173 7.47 12.75 -9.28
CA LEU A 173 6.56 11.82 -9.94
C LEU A 173 6.47 12.21 -11.41
N ALA A 174 6.81 11.26 -12.30
CA ALA A 174 6.60 11.41 -13.74
C ALA A 174 5.18 10.94 -14.06
N ARG A 175 4.51 11.69 -14.94
CA ARG A 175 3.21 11.30 -15.49
C ARG A 175 3.37 10.22 -16.55
#